data_AF-A0A8S3ARY1-F1
#
_entry.id   AF-A0A8S3ARY1-F1
#
_cell.length_a   1.000
_cell.length_b   1.000
_cell.length_c   1.000
_cell.angle_alpha   90.00
_cell.angle_beta   90.00
_cell.angle_gamma   90.00
#
_symmetry.space_group_name_H-M   'P 1'
#
loop_
_entity.id
_entity.type
_entity.pdbx_description
1 polymer ?
#
loop_
_entity_poly.entity_id
_entity_poly.type
_entity_poly.pdbx_seq_one_letter_code
_entity_poly.pdbx_strand_id
1 'polypeptide(L)'
;MHSCDPSTCMSSIKPTARLVAVCQKEQVSSFDKRQIPINIDENLIMKLQVDDACITCDHHCCNKKTKKYETFINGYKKLTMEELNEALCVPSTQIKEYILHSVPCIGCRT
;
A
#
# COMPACT_ATOMS: atom_id res chain seq x y z
N MET A 1 -24.31 10.12 -17.17
CA MET A 1 -23.09 9.29 -17.16
C MET A 1 -21.95 10.17 -16.66
N HIS A 2 -21.47 9.98 -15.43
CA HIS A 2 -20.28 10.69 -14.93
C HIS A 2 -19.11 9.69 -14.91
N SER A 3 -18.14 9.94 -15.77
CA SER A 3 -16.92 9.17 -15.88
C SER A 3 -16.05 9.46 -14.65
N CYS A 4 -15.97 8.54 -13.69
CA CYS A 4 -14.91 8.58 -12.69
C CYS A 4 -13.56 8.38 -13.39
N ASP A 5 -12.80 9.47 -13.50
CA ASP A 5 -11.42 9.49 -13.99
C ASP A 5 -10.52 8.72 -12.99
N PRO A 6 -9.76 7.69 -13.43
CA PRO A 6 -8.88 6.92 -12.54
C PRO A 6 -7.81 7.76 -11.84
N SER A 7 -7.42 8.89 -12.43
CA SER A 7 -6.37 9.77 -11.91
C SER A 7 -6.80 10.49 -10.62
N THR A 8 -8.09 10.86 -10.51
CA THR A 8 -8.67 11.53 -9.33
C THR A 8 -8.74 10.63 -8.09
N CYS A 9 -8.88 9.31 -8.30
CA CYS A 9 -8.96 8.35 -7.20
C CYS A 9 -7.58 8.05 -6.60
N MET A 10 -6.51 8.09 -7.42
CA MET A 10 -5.13 7.90 -6.93
C MET A 10 -4.54 9.14 -6.28
N SER A 11 -4.91 10.35 -6.74
CA SER A 11 -4.43 11.62 -6.17
C SER A 11 -5.01 11.95 -4.79
N SER A 12 -6.08 11.26 -4.36
CA SER A 12 -6.69 11.42 -3.03
C SER A 12 -6.23 10.38 -1.99
N ILE A 13 -5.37 9.42 -2.38
CA ILE A 13 -4.81 8.42 -1.45
C ILE A 13 -3.68 9.09 -0.67
N LYS A 14 -4.05 9.82 0.39
CA LYS A 14 -3.10 10.14 1.47
C LYS A 14 -3.26 9.04 2.52
N PRO A 15 -2.29 8.10 2.66
CA PRO A 15 -2.32 7.18 3.79
C PRO A 15 -2.12 8.03 5.05
N THR A 16 -3.21 8.33 5.73
CA THR A 16 -3.15 8.94 7.06
C THR A 16 -2.78 7.86 8.05
N ALA A 17 -1.87 8.19 8.94
CA ALA A 17 -1.49 7.33 10.03
C ALA A 17 -1.58 8.13 11.32
N ARG A 18 -2.09 7.51 12.38
CA ARG A 18 -2.22 8.12 13.71
C ARG A 18 -1.56 7.24 14.76
N LEU A 19 -0.94 7.87 15.74
CA LEU A 19 -0.44 7.17 16.91
C LEU A 19 -1.61 6.73 17.77
N VAL A 20 -1.70 5.42 18.06
CA VAL A 20 -2.81 4.85 18.85
C VAL A 20 -2.37 4.51 20.26
N ALA A 21 -1.12 4.08 20.45
CA ALA A 21 -0.60 3.80 21.79
C ALA A 21 0.93 3.89 21.83
N VAL A 22 1.45 4.16 23.02
CA VAL A 22 2.86 3.91 23.39
C VAL A 22 2.81 2.83 24.46
N CYS A 23 3.48 1.71 24.24
CA CYS A 23 3.45 0.54 25.12
C CYS A 23 4.88 0.14 25.48
N GLN A 24 5.05 -0.46 26.66
CA GLN A 24 6.25 -1.22 26.95
C GLN A 24 6.27 -2.50 26.09
N LYS A 25 7.44 -2.91 25.60
CA LYS A 25 7.58 -4.07 24.69
C LYS A 25 6.98 -5.34 25.28
N GLU A 26 7.19 -5.56 26.57
CA GLU A 26 6.70 -6.73 27.32
C GLU A 26 5.17 -6.75 27.46
N GLN A 27 4.51 -5.60 27.30
CA GLN A 27 3.06 -5.44 27.44
C GLN A 27 2.33 -5.46 26.09
N VAL A 28 3.04 -5.61 24.97
CA VAL A 28 2.42 -5.70 23.64
C VAL A 28 1.89 -7.12 23.41
N SER A 29 0.58 -7.30 23.61
CA SER A 29 -0.09 -8.59 23.37
C SER A 29 -0.25 -8.93 21.89
N SER A 30 -0.60 -7.95 21.05
CA SER A 30 -0.73 -8.08 19.60
C SER A 30 -0.91 -6.71 18.91
N PHE A 31 -0.90 -6.71 17.58
CA PHE A 31 -1.23 -5.56 16.73
C PHE A 31 -2.54 -5.84 16.00
N ASP A 32 -3.44 -4.87 15.98
CA ASP A 32 -4.65 -4.95 15.16
C ASP A 32 -4.32 -4.77 13.68
N LYS A 33 -5.32 -4.97 12.81
CA LYS A 33 -5.17 -4.77 11.37
C LYS A 33 -4.64 -3.36 11.07
N ARG A 34 -3.59 -3.32 10.24
CA ARG A 34 -2.92 -2.07 9.81
C ARG A 34 -2.31 -1.26 10.96
N GLN A 35 -2.07 -1.89 12.10
CA GLN A 35 -1.18 -1.32 13.11
C GLN A 35 0.27 -1.69 12.80
N ILE A 36 1.15 -0.71 12.89
CA ILE A 36 2.58 -0.84 12.64
C ILE A 36 3.33 -0.58 13.96
N PRO A 37 4.18 -1.51 14.42
CA PRO A 37 5.12 -1.24 15.50
C PRO A 37 6.21 -0.27 15.08
N ILE A 38 6.50 0.72 15.93
CA ILE A 38 7.69 1.55 15.84
C ILE A 38 8.47 1.38 17.14
N ASN A 39 9.67 0.81 17.06
CA ASN A 39 10.61 0.75 18.17
C ASN A 39 11.28 2.13 18.33
N ILE A 40 11.22 2.70 19.53
CA ILE A 40 11.75 4.06 19.78
C ILE A 40 12.82 4.03 20.87
N ASP A 41 12.75 3.00 21.72
CA ASP A 41 13.75 2.74 22.74
C ASP A 41 13.88 1.22 22.98
N GLU A 42 14.79 0.83 23.87
CA GLU A 42 15.05 -0.54 24.29
C GLU A 42 13.78 -1.20 24.85
N ASN A 43 12.93 -0.44 25.54
CA ASN A 43 11.75 -0.98 26.22
C ASN A 43 10.41 -0.44 25.71
N LEU A 44 10.39 0.46 24.71
CA LEU A 44 9.17 1.13 24.24
C LEU A 44 8.87 0.87 22.76
N ILE A 45 7.58 0.65 22.48
CA ILE A 45 6.99 0.55 21.14
C ILE A 45 5.84 1.54 21.02
N MET A 46 5.80 2.28 19.92
CA MET A 46 4.58 2.96 19.45
C MET A 46 3.78 2.08 18.51
N LYS A 47 2.47 2.02 18.71
CA LYS A 47 1.52 1.42 17.79
C LYS A 47 0.93 2.51 16.90
N LEU A 48 1.31 2.52 15.62
CA LEU A 48 0.78 3.45 14.64
C LEU A 48 -0.36 2.79 13.85
N GLN A 49 -1.56 3.36 13.85
CA GLN A 49 -2.65 2.89 13.00
C GLN A 49 -2.60 3.58 11.65
N VAL A 50 -2.51 2.79 10.59
CA VAL A 50 -2.70 3.29 9.22
C VAL A 50 -4.18 3.18 8.89
N ASP A 51 -4.77 4.29 8.46
CA ASP A 51 -6.16 4.32 8.05
C ASP A 51 -6.35 3.53 6.75
N ASP A 52 -7.56 2.99 6.58
CA ASP A 52 -7.98 2.43 5.30
C ASP A 52 -8.07 3.57 4.28
N ALA A 53 -6.98 3.85 3.56
CA ALA A 53 -6.96 4.78 2.43
C ALA A 53 -7.81 4.30 1.22
N CYS A 54 -8.69 3.30 1.42
CA CYS A 54 -9.50 2.66 0.40
C CYS A 54 -11.01 2.71 0.68
N ILE A 55 -11.48 3.43 1.72
CA ILE A 55 -12.91 3.46 2.06
C ILE A 55 -13.75 4.33 1.10
N THR A 56 -13.15 5.28 0.39
CA THR A 56 -13.89 6.18 -0.54
C THR A 56 -13.82 5.72 -2.00
N CYS A 57 -13.62 4.44 -2.26
CA CYS A 57 -13.95 3.91 -3.58
C CYS A 57 -15.47 3.86 -3.63
N ASP A 58 -16.11 4.82 -4.31
CA ASP A 58 -17.54 4.71 -4.65
C ASP A 58 -17.86 3.28 -5.09
N HIS A 59 -19.06 2.78 -4.78
CA HIS A 59 -19.52 1.44 -5.16
C HIS A 59 -19.22 1.11 -6.65
N HIS A 60 -19.23 2.15 -7.50
CA HIS A 60 -18.86 2.08 -8.91
C HIS A 60 -17.37 1.81 -9.19
N CYS A 61 -16.46 2.32 -8.36
CA CYS A 61 -15.02 2.04 -8.38
C CYS A 61 -14.69 0.64 -7.84
N CYS A 62 -15.44 0.16 -6.84
CA CYS A 62 -15.34 -1.22 -6.37
C CYS A 62 -15.72 -2.22 -7.48
N ASN A 63 -16.81 -1.99 -8.21
CA ASN A 63 -17.18 -2.84 -9.36
C ASN A 63 -16.12 -2.83 -10.48
N LYS A 64 -15.46 -1.68 -10.73
CA LYS A 64 -14.31 -1.62 -11.65
C LYS A 64 -13.10 -2.40 -11.13
N LYS A 65 -12.83 -2.37 -9.82
CA LYS A 65 -11.76 -3.16 -9.19
C LYS A 65 -12.04 -4.66 -9.30
N THR A 66 -13.28 -5.09 -9.06
CA THR A 66 -13.70 -6.48 -9.25
C THR A 66 -13.50 -6.93 -10.70
N LYS A 67 -13.94 -6.12 -11.68
CA LYS A 67 -13.73 -6.44 -13.10
C LYS A 67 -12.23 -6.50 -13.48
N LYS A 68 -11.41 -5.57 -12.98
CA LYS A 68 -9.95 -5.61 -13.20
C LYS A 68 -9.31 -6.84 -12.58
N TYR A 69 -9.74 -7.21 -11.37
CA TYR A 69 -9.28 -8.40 -10.68
C TYR A 69 -9.67 -9.67 -11.43
N GLU A 70 -10.92 -9.79 -11.88
CA GLU A 70 -11.38 -10.91 -12.71
C GLU A 70 -10.60 -11.01 -14.02
N THR A 71 -10.36 -9.90 -14.71
CA THR A 71 -9.52 -9.87 -15.91
C THR A 71 -8.09 -10.34 -15.60
N PHE A 72 -7.51 -9.87 -14.50
CA PHE A 72 -6.18 -10.30 -14.06
C PHE A 72 -6.14 -11.80 -13.77
N ILE A 73 -7.08 -12.33 -12.98
CA ILE A 73 -7.16 -13.76 -12.65
C ILE A 73 -7.36 -14.61 -13.92
N ASN A 74 -8.17 -14.13 -14.86
CA ASN A 74 -8.37 -14.81 -16.14
C ASN A 74 -7.10 -14.81 -17.00
N GLY A 75 -6.28 -13.75 -16.95
CA GLY A 75 -4.96 -13.73 -17.59
C GLY A 75 -3.99 -14.67 -16.87
N TYR A 76 -3.89 -14.55 -15.55
CA TYR A 76 -3.03 -15.35 -14.68
C TYR A 76 -3.23 -16.86 -14.90
N LYS A 77 -4.48 -17.32 -15.00
CA LYS A 77 -4.82 -18.74 -15.22
C LYS A 77 -4.46 -19.27 -16.61
N LYS A 78 -4.22 -18.39 -17.59
CA LYS A 78 -3.89 -18.79 -18.97
C LYS A 78 -2.40 -18.94 -19.21
N LEU A 79 -1.56 -18.36 -18.34
CA LEU A 79 -0.11 -18.36 -18.50
C LEU A 79 0.51 -19.63 -17.91
N THR A 80 1.57 -20.10 -18.55
CA THR A 80 2.48 -21.09 -17.98
C THR A 80 3.30 -20.49 -16.85
N MET A 81 3.97 -21.33 -16.05
CA MET A 81 4.82 -20.83 -14.95
C MET A 81 6.00 -19.99 -15.44
N GLU A 82 6.54 -20.28 -16.62
CA GLU A 82 7.64 -19.51 -17.22
C GLU A 82 7.16 -18.12 -17.65
N GLU A 83 6.06 -18.05 -18.40
CA GLU A 83 5.46 -16.77 -18.82
C GLU A 83 4.98 -15.95 -17.62
N LEU A 84 4.49 -16.61 -16.57
CA LEU A 84 4.08 -15.95 -15.34
C LEU A 84 5.27 -15.34 -14.60
N ASN A 85 6.38 -16.10 -14.49
CA ASN A 85 7.61 -15.58 -13.91
C ASN A 85 8.14 -14.39 -14.70
N GLU A 86 8.14 -14.45 -16.03
CA GLU A 86 8.55 -13.32 -16.86
C GLU A 86 7.64 -12.09 -16.65
N ALA A 87 6.31 -12.29 -16.67
CA ALA A 87 5.34 -11.21 -16.55
C ALA A 87 5.30 -10.56 -15.15
N LEU A 88 5.61 -11.31 -14.09
CA LEU A 88 5.61 -10.82 -12.71
C LEU A 88 6.99 -10.42 -12.19
N CYS A 89 8.07 -10.75 -12.89
CA CYS A 89 9.41 -10.38 -12.48
C CYS A 89 9.65 -8.89 -12.75
N VAL A 90 9.88 -8.13 -11.69
CA VAL A 90 10.28 -6.72 -11.78
C VAL A 90 11.80 -6.66 -11.61
N PRO A 91 12.56 -6.13 -12.59
CA PRO A 91 13.99 -5.96 -12.46
C PRO A 91 14.36 -5.13 -11.23
N SER A 92 15.38 -5.56 -10.49
CA SER A 92 15.85 -4.83 -9.30
C SER A 92 16.27 -3.39 -9.61
N THR A 93 16.67 -3.11 -10.86
CA THR A 93 16.98 -1.76 -11.36
C THR A 93 15.73 -0.87 -11.36
N GLN A 94 14.60 -1.35 -11.86
CA GLN A 94 13.34 -0.61 -11.87
C GLN A 94 12.83 -0.34 -10.45
N ILE A 95 13.00 -1.31 -9.53
CA ILE A 95 12.63 -1.12 -8.12
C ILE A 95 13.48 -0.01 -7.49
N LYS A 96 14.80 -0.04 -7.72
CA LYS A 96 15.72 1.00 -7.19
C LYS A 96 15.39 2.38 -7.75
N GLU A 97 15.17 2.48 -9.05
CA GLU A 97 14.74 3.73 -9.69
C GLU A 97 13.43 4.21 -9.06
N TYR A 98 12.41 3.36 -8.93
CA TYR A 98 11.14 3.75 -8.33
C TYR A 98 11.31 4.26 -6.88
N ILE A 99 12.09 3.56 -6.06
CA ILE A 99 12.37 3.97 -4.67
C ILE A 99 13.07 5.33 -4.64
N LEU A 100 14.07 5.55 -5.49
CA LEU A 100 14.78 6.83 -5.59
C LEU A 100 13.83 7.99 -5.94
N HIS A 101 12.85 7.75 -6.84
CA HIS A 101 11.86 8.75 -7.23
C HIS A 101 10.71 8.90 -6.20
N SER A 102 10.49 7.92 -5.33
CA SER A 102 9.37 7.90 -4.38
C SER A 102 9.74 8.45 -3.00
N VAL A 103 11.03 8.48 -2.66
CA VAL A 103 11.51 9.11 -1.43
C VAL A 103 11.81 10.58 -1.74
N PRO A 104 11.07 11.55 -1.19
CA PRO A 104 11.46 12.94 -1.32
C PRO A 104 12.86 13.09 -0.70
N CYS A 105 13.81 13.53 -1.51
CA CYS A 105 15.18 13.79 -1.08
C CYS A 105 15.17 14.67 0.17
N ILE A 106 15.66 14.12 1.28
CA ILE A 106 15.91 14.85 2.53
C ILE A 106 17.06 15.81 2.23
N GLY A 107 16.75 16.98 1.69
CA GLY A 107 17.74 18.00 1.33
C GLY A 107 17.36 18.93 0.17
N CYS A 108 16.39 18.60 -0.68
CA CYS A 108 16.00 19.48 -1.80
C CYS A 108 14.83 20.42 -1.47
N ARG A 109 14.58 20.68 -0.18
CA ARG A 109 13.81 21.84 0.28
C ARG A 109 14.78 22.97 0.64
N THR A 110 15.22 23.69 -0.38
CA THR A 110 15.65 25.10 -0.28
C THR A 110 15.06 25.82 -1.47
#